data_AF-A0A970FGB2-F1
#
_entry.id   AF-A0A970FGB2-F1
#
_cell.length_a   1.000
_cell.length_b   1.000
_cell.length_c   1.000
_cell.angle_alpha   90.00
_cell.angle_beta   90.00
_cell.angle_gamma   90.00
#
_symmetry.space_group_name_H-M   'P 1'
#
loop_
_entity.id
_entity.type
_entity.pdbx_description
1 polymer ?
#
loop_
_entity_poly.entity_id
_entity_poly.type
_entity_poly.pdbx_seq_one_letter_code
_entity_poly.pdbx_strand_id
1 'polypeptide(L)'
;MKKRFAPLLGVLLLTVVFASTGLAATIDALPAWPDDALYAVGSIEETKDFISALIDSRPFGLAAAIEPDFEMVAELLRSFPLEAASFAFGLTDEGFSLHGALKFDESKGDLLKKLADGEGEEGDIDALLNLPFPSDLTLAPFEGGTYAAMADGMALVLLTVDGEMLLMGMSPEDLESAKGALADSGKRIKLPRRLPHKNFFYFHDNGMAAAEIAEESDGLLGEPVENLMLEIGYGTIPNGFGLSLLTNFARVFGIIEPEKAPAPIGKDDLVKLGGGHAWLAWAARGLIDQKHFEMVRQAAEEGDSESEIILEVLEQLKTMGLTEEALLSILKSMGVILGGEAAFSGIPVPGGYAYVSGEKEAVELLLPLIEVVVSESGLEFESVEKPGWQALYVLKEPVDAVLGIRDGAAVAGLLTLDSLEDEPELGPDAAKLLEEGNSMLFHFDMGVVRRMLTKLLDPDLPIAAIFLLEEDDFLDSAPALFEGLKATAGFKGIQMTFRDFERLDLLALLGDPDEAEIKGIEELASKWQPYIEEREEMYDE
;
A
#
# COMPACT_ATOMS: atom_id res chain seq x y z
N MET A 1 -24.13 9.57 0.45
CA MET A 1 -22.81 9.45 -0.21
C MET A 1 -22.57 8.07 -0.88
N LYS A 2 -23.61 7.34 -1.35
CA LYS A 2 -23.50 5.93 -1.81
C LYS A 2 -23.02 5.72 -3.28
N LYS A 3 -22.15 6.58 -3.84
CA LYS A 3 -21.71 6.49 -5.25
C LYS A 3 -20.20 6.70 -5.51
N ARG A 4 -19.35 6.61 -4.47
CA ARG A 4 -17.89 6.76 -4.61
C ARG A 4 -17.06 5.52 -4.24
N PHE A 5 -17.67 4.49 -3.66
CA PHE A 5 -16.98 3.21 -3.40
C PHE A 5 -16.84 2.32 -4.64
N ALA A 6 -17.83 2.33 -5.55
CA ALA A 6 -17.82 1.50 -6.76
C ALA A 6 -16.57 1.68 -7.68
N PRO A 7 -16.07 2.89 -7.98
CA PRO A 7 -14.84 3.03 -8.77
C PRO A 7 -13.57 2.65 -7.99
N LEU A 8 -13.53 2.84 -6.66
CA LEU A 8 -12.39 2.42 -5.85
C LEU A 8 -12.33 0.88 -5.77
N LEU A 9 -13.48 0.23 -5.58
CA LEU A 9 -13.62 -1.22 -5.62
C LEU A 9 -13.35 -1.77 -7.04
N GLY A 10 -13.76 -1.05 -8.09
CA GLY A 10 -13.48 -1.41 -9.48
C GLY A 10 -11.99 -1.31 -9.85
N VAL A 11 -11.27 -0.31 -9.33
CA VAL A 11 -9.81 -0.21 -9.47
C VAL A 11 -9.10 -1.28 -8.63
N LEU A 12 -9.59 -1.60 -7.43
CA LEU A 12 -9.13 -2.75 -6.63
C LEU A 12 -9.37 -4.08 -7.35
N LEU A 13 -10.54 -4.29 -7.97
CA LEU A 13 -10.83 -5.47 -8.79
C LEU A 13 -9.97 -5.55 -10.05
N LEU A 14 -9.54 -4.42 -10.62
CA LEU A 14 -8.57 -4.35 -11.71
C LEU A 14 -7.10 -4.47 -11.25
N THR A 15 -6.81 -4.42 -9.95
CA THR A 15 -5.46 -4.56 -9.38
C THR A 15 -5.28 -5.81 -8.50
N VAL A 16 -6.26 -6.73 -8.47
CA VAL A 16 -6.21 -7.97 -7.68
C VAL A 16 -6.60 -9.19 -8.53
N VAL A 17 -5.64 -9.72 -9.29
CA VAL A 17 -5.65 -11.09 -9.85
C VAL A 17 -4.23 -11.65 -9.76
N PHE A 18 -3.78 -12.03 -8.57
CA PHE A 18 -2.34 -12.00 -8.25
C PHE A 18 -1.89 -13.06 -7.22
N ALA A 19 -1.10 -14.06 -7.69
CA ALA A 19 -0.32 -15.09 -6.95
C ALA A 19 -0.86 -16.55 -6.93
N SER A 20 -0.07 -17.64 -6.76
CA SER A 20 1.35 -17.77 -6.32
C SER A 20 2.49 -18.56 -7.12
N THR A 21 2.37 -19.79 -7.68
CA THR A 21 3.50 -20.64 -8.29
C THR A 21 3.07 -21.84 -9.21
N GLY A 22 4.01 -22.62 -9.81
CA GLY A 22 4.16 -24.02 -9.35
C GLY A 22 4.62 -25.17 -10.28
N LEU A 23 4.43 -25.15 -11.60
CA LEU A 23 4.87 -26.22 -12.53
C LEU A 23 4.92 -25.70 -13.97
N ALA A 24 6.01 -25.97 -14.70
CA ALA A 24 6.26 -25.51 -16.09
C ALA A 24 5.66 -24.12 -16.37
N ALA A 25 6.22 -23.12 -15.71
CA ALA A 25 5.63 -21.78 -15.60
C ALA A 25 5.30 -21.18 -16.97
N THR A 26 4.19 -20.45 -17.08
CA THR A 26 3.76 -19.82 -18.34
C THR A 26 4.78 -18.85 -18.92
N ILE A 27 5.71 -18.32 -18.10
CA ILE A 27 6.85 -17.53 -18.55
C ILE A 27 7.85 -18.31 -19.40
N ASP A 28 7.93 -19.63 -19.28
CA ASP A 28 8.79 -20.47 -20.13
C ASP A 28 8.32 -20.49 -21.59
N ALA A 29 7.08 -20.06 -21.87
CA ALA A 29 6.54 -19.87 -23.21
C ALA A 29 6.84 -18.48 -23.80
N LEU A 30 7.33 -17.52 -23.01
CA LEU A 30 7.67 -16.20 -23.52
C LEU A 30 9.07 -16.24 -24.18
N PRO A 31 9.18 -15.91 -25.48
CA PRO A 31 10.47 -15.92 -26.17
C PRO A 31 11.36 -14.76 -25.73
N ALA A 32 12.64 -14.81 -26.09
CA ALA A 32 13.60 -13.76 -25.81
C ALA A 32 13.25 -12.46 -26.58
N TRP A 33 13.17 -11.35 -25.84
CA TRP A 33 13.02 -10.00 -26.41
C TRP A 33 14.40 -9.33 -26.55
N PRO A 34 14.58 -8.41 -27.52
CA PRO A 34 15.80 -7.61 -27.65
C PRO A 34 16.04 -6.68 -26.45
N ASP A 35 17.31 -6.40 -26.13
CA ASP A 35 17.69 -5.48 -25.04
C ASP A 35 17.34 -4.01 -25.35
N ASP A 36 17.14 -3.67 -26.63
CA ASP A 36 16.76 -2.35 -27.16
C ASP A 36 15.26 -2.20 -27.47
N ALA A 37 14.45 -3.21 -27.21
CA ALA A 37 12.99 -3.11 -27.24
C ALA A 37 12.45 -2.38 -25.98
N LEU A 38 11.31 -1.72 -26.11
CA LEU A 38 10.54 -1.17 -24.98
C LEU A 38 9.45 -2.20 -24.63
N TYR A 39 9.50 -2.85 -23.47
CA TYR A 39 8.56 -3.93 -23.17
C TYR A 39 8.18 -4.07 -21.70
N ALA A 40 7.00 -4.64 -21.48
CA ALA A 40 6.46 -5.03 -20.19
C ALA A 40 6.16 -6.53 -20.16
N VAL A 41 6.42 -7.18 -19.03
CA VAL A 41 6.15 -8.60 -18.78
C VAL A 41 5.36 -8.76 -17.49
N GLY A 42 4.18 -9.36 -17.57
CA GLY A 42 3.42 -9.82 -16.42
C GLY A 42 3.51 -11.34 -16.28
N SER A 43 3.56 -11.83 -15.04
CA SER A 43 3.55 -13.27 -14.73
C SER A 43 2.81 -13.53 -13.43
N ILE A 44 1.89 -14.50 -13.47
CA ILE A 44 1.05 -14.98 -12.37
C ILE A 44 1.03 -16.50 -12.43
N GLU A 45 1.21 -17.17 -11.28
CA GLU A 45 1.08 -18.63 -11.12
C GLU A 45 0.13 -18.94 -9.91
N GLU A 46 -0.07 -20.19 -9.44
CA GLU A 46 -1.05 -20.69 -8.40
C GLU A 46 -2.31 -19.79 -8.17
N THR A 47 -3.03 -19.37 -9.22
CA THR A 47 -4.16 -18.41 -9.04
C THR A 47 -5.19 -18.89 -8.01
N LYS A 48 -5.40 -20.21 -7.93
CA LYS A 48 -6.39 -20.85 -7.04
C LYS A 48 -6.06 -20.74 -5.56
N ASP A 49 -4.80 -20.97 -5.17
CA ASP A 49 -4.42 -20.96 -3.75
C ASP A 49 -4.53 -19.54 -3.18
N PHE A 50 -4.22 -18.51 -3.99
CA PHE A 50 -4.45 -17.11 -3.63
C PHE A 50 -5.94 -16.77 -3.56
N ILE A 51 -6.74 -17.16 -4.56
CA ILE A 51 -8.19 -16.94 -4.58
C ILE A 51 -8.84 -17.56 -3.34
N SER A 52 -8.50 -18.81 -2.99
CA SER A 52 -8.96 -19.46 -1.78
C SER A 52 -8.52 -18.71 -0.52
N ALA A 53 -7.23 -18.34 -0.40
CA ALA A 53 -6.73 -17.60 0.76
C ALA A 53 -7.42 -16.23 0.96
N LEU A 54 -7.80 -15.55 -0.12
CA LEU A 54 -8.56 -14.30 -0.07
C LEU A 54 -10.01 -14.54 0.38
N ILE A 55 -10.71 -15.47 -0.27
CA ILE A 55 -12.14 -15.70 -0.08
C ILE A 55 -12.45 -16.38 1.26
N ASP A 56 -11.62 -17.31 1.67
CA ASP A 56 -11.75 -18.01 2.95
C ASP A 56 -11.26 -17.14 4.13
N SER A 57 -10.78 -15.92 3.87
CA SER A 57 -10.41 -14.96 4.91
C SER A 57 -11.65 -14.42 5.65
N ARG A 58 -11.56 -14.33 6.98
CA ARG A 58 -12.64 -13.79 7.83
C ARG A 58 -13.09 -12.37 7.45
N PRO A 59 -12.21 -11.44 7.03
CA PRO A 59 -12.62 -10.13 6.52
C PRO A 59 -13.47 -10.22 5.24
N PHE A 60 -13.10 -11.09 4.29
CA PHE A 60 -13.88 -11.29 3.07
C PHE A 60 -15.26 -11.91 3.39
N GLY A 61 -15.30 -12.92 4.27
CA GLY A 61 -16.55 -13.53 4.72
C GLY A 61 -17.51 -12.53 5.38
N LEU A 62 -17.01 -11.53 6.12
CA LEU A 62 -17.86 -10.45 6.64
C LEU A 62 -18.26 -9.42 5.57
N ALA A 63 -17.38 -9.09 4.61
CA ALA A 63 -17.76 -8.24 3.48
C ALA A 63 -18.92 -8.87 2.68
N ALA A 64 -18.87 -10.18 2.43
CA ALA A 64 -19.93 -10.96 1.79
C ALA A 64 -21.21 -11.08 2.64
N ALA A 65 -21.10 -11.13 3.96
CA ALA A 65 -22.26 -11.10 4.85
C ALA A 65 -22.97 -9.74 4.89
N ILE A 66 -22.24 -8.64 4.67
CA ILE A 66 -22.78 -7.27 4.67
C ILE A 66 -23.32 -6.87 3.28
N GLU A 67 -22.61 -7.24 2.22
CA GLU A 67 -22.91 -6.84 0.84
C GLU A 67 -22.94 -8.09 -0.08
N PRO A 68 -24.14 -8.58 -0.47
CA PRO A 68 -24.30 -9.84 -1.21
C PRO A 68 -23.54 -9.92 -2.55
N ASP A 69 -23.23 -8.78 -3.16
CA ASP A 69 -22.44 -8.72 -4.40
C ASP A 69 -21.05 -9.36 -4.24
N PHE A 70 -20.47 -9.37 -3.03
CA PHE A 70 -19.19 -10.03 -2.77
C PHE A 70 -19.28 -11.57 -2.82
N GLU A 71 -20.41 -12.20 -2.49
CA GLU A 71 -20.55 -13.65 -2.64
C GLU A 71 -20.65 -14.06 -4.11
N MET A 72 -21.27 -13.23 -4.96
CA MET A 72 -21.25 -13.41 -6.42
C MET A 72 -19.83 -13.29 -6.98
N VAL A 73 -19.04 -12.32 -6.48
CA VAL A 73 -17.60 -12.21 -6.82
C VAL A 73 -16.82 -13.43 -6.31
N ALA A 74 -17.14 -13.94 -5.12
CA ALA A 74 -16.53 -15.14 -4.55
C ALA A 74 -16.80 -16.40 -5.38
N GLU A 75 -18.05 -16.61 -5.80
CA GLU A 75 -18.43 -17.73 -6.67
C GLU A 75 -17.73 -17.66 -8.02
N LEU A 76 -17.70 -16.46 -8.65
CA LEU A 76 -16.97 -16.23 -9.90
C LEU A 76 -15.47 -16.56 -9.75
N LEU A 77 -14.81 -16.02 -8.72
CA LEU A 77 -13.39 -16.25 -8.47
C LEU A 77 -13.09 -17.73 -8.14
N ARG A 78 -13.89 -18.39 -7.29
CA ARG A 78 -13.77 -19.84 -7.01
C ARG A 78 -13.92 -20.69 -8.28
N SER A 79 -14.72 -20.22 -9.25
CA SER A 79 -14.90 -20.88 -10.54
C SER A 79 -13.80 -20.58 -11.57
N PHE A 80 -12.85 -19.69 -11.26
CA PHE A 80 -11.87 -19.22 -12.23
C PHE A 80 -10.87 -20.35 -12.59
N PRO A 81 -10.80 -20.78 -13.86
CA PRO A 81 -10.16 -22.05 -14.24
C PRO A 81 -8.66 -21.93 -14.57
N LEU A 82 -8.09 -20.75 -14.37
CA LEU A 82 -6.71 -20.40 -14.73
C LEU A 82 -5.74 -20.78 -13.60
N GLU A 83 -4.74 -21.59 -13.87
CA GLU A 83 -3.67 -21.91 -12.91
C GLU A 83 -2.55 -20.88 -12.93
N ALA A 84 -2.20 -20.40 -14.14
CA ALA A 84 -1.13 -19.43 -14.37
C ALA A 84 -1.34 -18.65 -15.66
N ALA A 85 -0.81 -17.44 -15.73
CA ALA A 85 -0.74 -16.63 -16.95
C ALA A 85 0.54 -15.80 -17.00
N SER A 86 1.15 -15.73 -18.18
CA SER A 86 2.25 -14.80 -18.44
C SER A 86 2.03 -14.10 -19.78
N PHE A 87 2.44 -12.84 -19.85
CA PHE A 87 2.36 -12.04 -21.07
C PHE A 87 3.58 -11.13 -21.18
N ALA A 88 4.08 -10.92 -22.40
CA ALA A 88 5.04 -9.88 -22.74
C ALA A 88 4.48 -9.04 -23.89
N PHE A 89 4.47 -7.72 -23.75
CA PHE A 89 4.04 -6.80 -24.81
C PHE A 89 4.93 -5.57 -24.86
N GLY A 90 5.02 -4.94 -26.02
CA GLY A 90 5.94 -3.82 -26.21
C GLY A 90 6.20 -3.43 -27.65
N LEU A 91 7.08 -2.46 -27.82
CA LEU A 91 7.58 -1.98 -29.11
C LEU A 91 8.97 -2.58 -29.40
N THR A 92 9.10 -3.15 -30.58
CA THR A 92 10.32 -3.68 -31.17
C THR A 92 10.64 -2.94 -32.47
N ASP A 93 11.79 -3.21 -33.09
CA ASP A 93 12.15 -2.72 -34.43
C ASP A 93 11.10 -3.06 -35.52
N GLU A 94 10.35 -4.16 -35.33
CA GLU A 94 9.30 -4.60 -36.26
C GLU A 94 7.91 -4.00 -35.93
N GLY A 95 7.81 -3.23 -34.84
CA GLY A 95 6.59 -2.60 -34.35
C GLY A 95 6.11 -3.21 -33.03
N PHE A 96 4.82 -3.05 -32.74
CA PHE A 96 4.19 -3.60 -31.53
C PHE A 96 4.03 -5.12 -31.64
N SER A 97 4.49 -5.84 -30.61
CA SER A 97 4.31 -7.29 -30.46
C SER A 97 3.65 -7.61 -29.11
N LEU A 98 2.95 -8.74 -29.06
CA LEU A 98 2.35 -9.34 -27.88
C LEU A 98 2.61 -10.84 -27.94
N HIS A 99 3.11 -11.40 -26.85
CA HIS A 99 3.24 -12.82 -26.58
C HIS A 99 2.50 -13.14 -25.28
N GLY A 100 1.78 -14.25 -25.22
CA GLY A 100 1.10 -14.68 -24.00
C GLY A 100 0.95 -16.19 -23.89
N ALA A 101 0.80 -16.66 -22.67
CA ALA A 101 0.52 -18.06 -22.35
C ALA A 101 -0.40 -18.15 -21.14
N LEU A 102 -1.51 -18.88 -21.29
CA LEU A 102 -2.47 -19.18 -20.24
C LEU A 102 -2.43 -20.69 -19.96
N LYS A 103 -2.22 -21.09 -18.71
CA LYS A 103 -2.35 -22.49 -18.27
C LYS A 103 -3.68 -22.64 -17.53
N PHE A 104 -4.51 -23.56 -18.01
CA PHE A 104 -5.78 -23.89 -17.38
C PHE A 104 -5.66 -25.16 -16.54
N ASP A 105 -6.62 -25.33 -15.63
CA ASP A 105 -6.74 -26.57 -14.86
C ASP A 105 -7.25 -27.76 -15.70
N GLU A 106 -7.17 -28.95 -15.11
CA GLU A 106 -7.62 -30.20 -15.74
C GLU A 106 -9.10 -30.18 -16.21
N SER A 107 -9.96 -29.32 -15.65
CA SER A 107 -11.38 -29.22 -16.06
C SER A 107 -11.55 -28.66 -17.49
N LYS A 108 -10.52 -28.01 -18.03
CA LYS A 108 -10.49 -27.47 -19.39
C LYS A 108 -9.80 -28.38 -20.40
N GLY A 109 -9.29 -29.54 -19.99
CA GLY A 109 -8.54 -30.45 -20.87
C GLY A 109 -9.27 -30.85 -22.15
N ASP A 110 -10.58 -31.15 -22.08
CA ASP A 110 -11.38 -31.50 -23.27
C ASP A 110 -11.58 -30.31 -24.22
N LEU A 111 -11.72 -29.07 -23.69
CA LEU A 111 -11.85 -27.85 -24.51
C LEU A 111 -10.51 -27.46 -25.14
N LEU A 112 -9.41 -27.51 -24.39
CA LEU A 112 -8.06 -27.29 -24.93
C LEU A 112 -7.75 -28.30 -26.03
N LYS A 113 -8.14 -29.57 -25.84
CA LYS A 113 -7.99 -30.59 -26.87
C LYS A 113 -8.86 -30.32 -28.11
N LYS A 114 -10.13 -29.93 -27.95
CA LYS A 114 -11.02 -29.54 -29.06
C LYS A 114 -10.38 -28.44 -29.92
N LEU A 115 -9.77 -27.43 -29.28
CA LEU A 115 -9.03 -26.36 -29.97
C LEU A 115 -7.76 -26.90 -30.65
N ALA A 116 -6.96 -27.73 -29.96
CA ALA A 116 -5.74 -28.32 -30.53
C ALA A 116 -6.02 -29.20 -31.77
N ASP A 117 -7.11 -29.98 -31.74
CA ASP A 117 -7.56 -30.84 -32.85
C ASP A 117 -8.16 -30.03 -34.03
N GLY A 118 -8.34 -28.71 -33.89
CA GLY A 118 -8.88 -27.83 -34.91
C GLY A 118 -10.42 -27.76 -34.95
N GLU A 119 -11.10 -28.29 -33.94
CA GLU A 119 -12.56 -28.44 -33.86
C GLU A 119 -13.27 -27.33 -33.04
N GLY A 120 -12.54 -26.29 -32.62
CA GLY A 120 -13.07 -25.14 -31.88
C GLY A 120 -14.19 -24.35 -32.57
N GLU A 121 -15.13 -23.87 -31.76
CA GLU A 121 -16.38 -23.20 -32.16
C GLU A 121 -16.57 -21.85 -31.43
N GLU A 122 -17.53 -21.05 -31.90
CA GLU A 122 -17.96 -19.80 -31.25
C GLU A 122 -18.45 -20.09 -29.81
N GLY A 123 -17.97 -19.30 -28.84
CA GLY A 123 -18.22 -19.50 -27.41
C GLY A 123 -17.23 -20.42 -26.67
N ASP A 124 -16.32 -21.11 -27.35
CA ASP A 124 -15.31 -21.94 -26.64
C ASP A 124 -14.31 -21.11 -25.82
N ILE A 125 -14.03 -19.84 -26.19
CA ILE A 125 -13.24 -18.90 -25.35
C ILE A 125 -13.98 -18.58 -24.04
N ASP A 126 -15.27 -18.24 -24.13
CA ASP A 126 -16.10 -17.94 -22.95
C ASP A 126 -16.18 -19.16 -22.03
N ALA A 127 -16.33 -20.35 -22.62
CA ALA A 127 -16.31 -21.63 -21.93
C ALA A 127 -14.94 -21.98 -21.32
N LEU A 128 -13.82 -21.58 -21.93
CA LEU A 128 -12.48 -21.72 -21.35
C LEU A 128 -12.32 -20.82 -20.11
N LEU A 129 -12.81 -19.58 -20.17
CA LEU A 129 -12.63 -18.57 -19.12
C LEU A 129 -13.71 -18.59 -18.03
N ASN A 130 -14.78 -19.39 -18.18
CA ASN A 130 -15.97 -19.39 -17.33
C ASN A 130 -16.63 -18.00 -17.22
N LEU A 131 -16.68 -17.24 -18.33
CA LEU A 131 -17.29 -15.91 -18.31
C LEU A 131 -18.82 -16.03 -18.09
N PRO A 132 -19.39 -15.32 -17.09
CA PRO A 132 -20.83 -15.37 -16.79
C PRO A 132 -21.69 -14.63 -17.82
N PHE A 133 -21.06 -13.91 -18.74
CA PHE A 133 -21.68 -13.22 -19.87
C PHE A 133 -20.91 -13.61 -21.14
N PRO A 134 -21.60 -13.79 -22.29
CA PRO A 134 -20.90 -14.00 -23.55
C PRO A 134 -20.01 -12.79 -23.84
N SER A 135 -18.77 -13.02 -24.25
CA SER A 135 -17.91 -11.93 -24.71
C SER A 135 -18.20 -11.60 -26.17
N ASP A 136 -17.89 -10.38 -26.60
CA ASP A 136 -17.94 -10.00 -28.02
C ASP A 136 -16.76 -10.59 -28.83
N LEU A 137 -16.11 -11.66 -28.34
CA LEU A 137 -14.99 -12.35 -28.98
C LEU A 137 -15.45 -13.54 -29.82
N THR A 138 -15.24 -13.48 -31.13
CA THR A 138 -15.47 -14.62 -32.03
C THR A 138 -14.17 -15.36 -32.32
N LEU A 139 -14.17 -16.69 -32.19
CA LEU A 139 -13.11 -17.56 -32.72
C LEU A 139 -13.28 -17.74 -34.23
N ALA A 140 -12.32 -17.26 -35.02
CA ALA A 140 -12.24 -17.53 -36.46
C ALA A 140 -11.10 -18.53 -36.73
N PRO A 141 -11.35 -19.70 -37.36
CA PRO A 141 -10.28 -20.62 -37.74
C PRO A 141 -9.27 -19.97 -38.69
N PHE A 142 -7.97 -20.14 -38.42
CA PHE A 142 -6.88 -19.62 -39.25
C PHE A 142 -6.21 -20.77 -40.02
N GLU A 143 -5.33 -21.54 -39.38
CA GLU A 143 -4.69 -22.73 -39.97
C GLU A 143 -4.19 -23.70 -38.87
N GLY A 144 -4.35 -25.00 -39.08
CA GLY A 144 -3.62 -26.04 -38.32
C GLY A 144 -3.77 -26.01 -36.78
N GLY A 145 -4.97 -25.76 -36.24
CA GLY A 145 -5.18 -25.61 -34.79
C GLY A 145 -4.84 -24.21 -34.26
N THR A 146 -4.69 -23.23 -35.16
CA THR A 146 -4.59 -21.80 -34.85
C THR A 146 -5.89 -21.09 -35.18
N TYR A 147 -6.29 -20.15 -34.33
CA TYR A 147 -7.49 -19.34 -34.46
C TYR A 147 -7.14 -17.86 -34.33
N ALA A 148 -7.88 -16.98 -35.00
CA ALA A 148 -7.90 -15.55 -34.68
C ALA A 148 -9.03 -15.28 -33.68
N ALA A 149 -8.72 -14.61 -32.57
CA ALA A 149 -9.71 -14.02 -31.69
C ALA A 149 -10.11 -12.65 -32.25
N MET A 150 -11.38 -12.51 -32.61
CA MET A 150 -11.92 -11.35 -33.31
C MET A 150 -12.82 -10.54 -32.38
N ALA A 151 -12.68 -9.21 -32.36
CA ALA A 151 -13.65 -8.29 -31.75
C ALA A 151 -14.06 -7.23 -32.79
N ASP A 152 -15.36 -6.89 -32.86
CA ASP A 152 -15.91 -5.94 -33.86
C ASP A 152 -15.47 -6.20 -35.33
N GLY A 153 -15.19 -7.46 -35.66
CA GLY A 153 -14.70 -7.87 -36.99
C GLY A 153 -13.20 -7.61 -37.24
N MET A 154 -12.44 -7.19 -36.24
CA MET A 154 -10.98 -7.04 -36.29
C MET A 154 -10.29 -8.16 -35.48
N ALA A 155 -9.21 -8.72 -36.04
CA ALA A 155 -8.38 -9.70 -35.33
C ALA A 155 -7.55 -8.98 -34.26
N LEU A 156 -7.68 -9.42 -33.00
CA LEU A 156 -6.89 -8.89 -31.88
C LEU A 156 -5.60 -9.69 -31.70
N VAL A 157 -5.73 -11.02 -31.64
CA VAL A 157 -4.64 -11.97 -31.41
C VAL A 157 -4.89 -13.28 -32.16
N LEU A 158 -3.82 -14.00 -32.45
CA LEU A 158 -3.85 -15.41 -32.80
C LEU A 158 -3.69 -16.27 -31.53
N LEU A 159 -4.39 -17.40 -31.51
CA LEU A 159 -4.45 -18.36 -30.40
C LEU A 159 -4.12 -19.76 -30.92
N THR A 160 -3.31 -20.52 -30.20
CA THR A 160 -3.07 -21.95 -30.46
C THR A 160 -2.81 -22.71 -29.16
N VAL A 161 -3.03 -24.02 -29.13
CA VAL A 161 -2.83 -24.84 -27.92
C VAL A 161 -1.54 -25.65 -28.05
N ASP A 162 -0.71 -25.62 -27.00
CA ASP A 162 0.46 -26.48 -26.83
C ASP A 162 0.40 -27.16 -25.46
N GLY A 163 0.13 -28.48 -25.46
CA GLY A 163 -0.09 -29.26 -24.24
C GLY A 163 -1.29 -28.76 -23.42
N GLU A 164 -1.02 -28.23 -22.23
CA GLU A 164 -2.01 -27.67 -21.28
C GLU A 164 -2.13 -26.14 -21.38
N MET A 165 -1.40 -25.51 -22.31
CA MET A 165 -1.33 -24.05 -22.45
C MET A 165 -2.03 -23.55 -23.71
N LEU A 166 -2.77 -22.45 -23.58
CA LEU A 166 -3.20 -21.61 -24.69
C LEU A 166 -2.15 -20.52 -24.91
N LEU A 167 -1.47 -20.56 -26.05
CA LEU A 167 -0.49 -19.58 -26.49
C LEU A 167 -1.18 -18.48 -27.29
N MET A 168 -0.68 -17.25 -27.14
CA MET A 168 -1.24 -16.02 -27.72
C MET A 168 -0.12 -15.22 -28.42
N GLY A 169 -0.42 -14.69 -29.61
CA GLY A 169 0.51 -13.90 -30.43
C GLY A 169 -0.24 -12.92 -31.33
N MET A 170 0.44 -12.01 -32.03
CA MET A 170 -0.18 -11.16 -33.06
C MET A 170 -0.01 -11.73 -34.47
N SER A 171 0.99 -12.59 -34.65
CA SER A 171 1.41 -13.22 -35.89
C SER A 171 1.65 -14.73 -35.70
N PRO A 172 1.66 -15.53 -36.77
CA PRO A 172 2.10 -16.92 -36.71
C PRO A 172 3.55 -17.06 -36.19
N GLU A 173 4.40 -16.09 -36.51
CA GLU A 173 5.79 -16.01 -36.07
C GLU A 173 5.93 -15.86 -34.55
N ASP A 174 5.05 -15.09 -33.89
CA ASP A 174 5.01 -15.00 -32.41
C ASP A 174 4.68 -16.37 -31.77
N LEU A 175 3.70 -17.09 -32.35
CA LEU A 175 3.27 -18.40 -31.85
C LEU A 175 4.36 -19.48 -32.02
N GLU A 176 5.06 -19.49 -33.15
CA GLU A 176 6.20 -20.39 -33.37
C GLU A 176 7.41 -20.02 -32.50
N SER A 177 7.58 -18.73 -32.18
CA SER A 177 8.59 -18.27 -31.22
C SER A 177 8.29 -18.74 -29.80
N ALA A 178 7.02 -18.67 -29.37
CA ALA A 178 6.57 -19.19 -28.08
C ALA A 178 6.77 -20.71 -27.93
N LYS A 179 6.38 -21.51 -28.94
CA LYS A 179 6.69 -22.95 -29.00
C LYS A 179 8.20 -23.21 -28.98
N GLY A 180 8.97 -22.35 -29.65
CA GLY A 180 10.43 -22.35 -29.61
C GLY A 180 11.01 -22.14 -28.21
N ALA A 181 10.44 -21.23 -27.42
CA ALA A 181 10.83 -20.95 -26.04
C ALA A 181 10.50 -22.12 -25.09
N LEU A 182 9.33 -22.73 -25.24
CA LEU A 182 8.95 -23.95 -24.52
C LEU A 182 9.98 -25.07 -24.76
N ALA A 183 10.31 -25.33 -26.03
CA ALA A 183 11.23 -26.40 -26.44
C ALA A 183 12.72 -26.15 -26.11
N ASP A 184 13.15 -24.89 -26.00
CA ASP A 184 14.56 -24.52 -25.77
C ASP A 184 14.70 -23.35 -24.78
N SER A 185 15.21 -23.66 -23.58
CA SER A 185 15.54 -22.67 -22.55
C SER A 185 16.50 -21.56 -22.99
N GLY A 186 17.27 -21.77 -24.06
CA GLY A 186 18.13 -20.75 -24.66
C GLY A 186 17.35 -19.63 -25.37
N LYS A 187 16.10 -19.88 -25.75
CA LYS A 187 15.21 -18.96 -26.48
C LYS A 187 14.17 -18.26 -25.61
N ARG A 188 14.13 -18.56 -24.31
CA ARG A 188 13.20 -17.94 -23.35
C ARG A 188 13.62 -16.53 -22.99
N ILE A 189 12.64 -15.72 -22.59
CA ILE A 189 12.89 -14.39 -22.02
C ILE A 189 13.78 -14.49 -20.77
N LYS A 190 14.69 -13.52 -20.61
CA LYS A 190 15.61 -13.43 -19.47
C LYS A 190 15.46 -12.07 -18.83
N LEU A 191 14.78 -12.03 -17.70
CA LEU A 191 14.50 -10.80 -16.99
C LEU A 191 15.52 -10.61 -15.85
N PRO A 192 16.23 -9.48 -15.78
CA PRO A 192 17.20 -9.17 -14.72
C PRO A 192 16.49 -8.72 -13.42
N ARG A 193 15.54 -9.55 -12.96
CA ARG A 193 14.65 -9.27 -11.83
C ARG A 193 15.44 -9.10 -10.52
N ARG A 194 14.98 -8.15 -9.70
CA ARG A 194 15.56 -7.81 -8.38
C ARG A 194 14.62 -8.19 -7.23
N LEU A 195 13.32 -8.30 -7.48
CA LEU A 195 12.36 -8.73 -6.45
C LEU A 195 12.24 -10.26 -6.38
N PRO A 196 12.14 -10.86 -5.17
CA PRO A 196 12.09 -12.31 -4.99
C PRO A 196 10.70 -12.92 -5.25
N HIS A 197 9.70 -12.10 -5.57
CA HIS A 197 8.32 -12.53 -5.78
C HIS A 197 8.22 -13.41 -7.02
N LYS A 198 7.41 -14.47 -6.94
CA LYS A 198 7.23 -15.39 -8.06
C LYS A 198 6.38 -14.75 -9.15
N ASN A 199 5.37 -14.01 -8.73
CA ASN A 199 4.47 -13.23 -9.55
C ASN A 199 4.92 -11.77 -9.58
N PHE A 200 4.78 -11.15 -10.74
CA PHE A 200 5.32 -9.82 -10.95
C PHE A 200 4.74 -9.14 -12.19
N PHE A 201 5.03 -7.84 -12.28
CA PHE A 201 5.08 -7.04 -13.48
C PHE A 201 6.49 -6.46 -13.59
N TYR A 202 7.13 -6.56 -14.73
CA TYR A 202 8.48 -6.04 -15.00
C TYR A 202 8.44 -5.22 -16.27
N PHE A 203 8.92 -3.99 -16.20
CA PHE A 203 8.99 -3.05 -17.31
C PHE A 203 10.45 -2.68 -17.59
N HIS A 204 10.81 -2.78 -18.87
CA HIS A 204 12.12 -2.50 -19.42
C HIS A 204 12.00 -1.39 -20.45
N ASP A 205 12.58 -0.24 -20.12
CA ASP A 205 12.71 0.89 -21.04
C ASP A 205 13.95 0.75 -21.93
N ASN A 206 13.85 1.24 -23.16
CA ASN A 206 14.99 1.42 -24.07
C ASN A 206 15.50 2.88 -24.09
N GLY A 207 14.93 3.74 -23.25
CA GLY A 207 15.20 5.17 -23.12
C GLY A 207 14.06 6.04 -23.67
N MET A 208 13.12 5.46 -24.41
CA MET A 208 11.97 6.16 -24.98
C MET A 208 11.02 6.65 -23.88
N ALA A 209 10.65 5.78 -22.93
CA ALA A 209 9.70 6.15 -21.88
C ALA A 209 10.32 7.15 -20.90
N ALA A 210 11.60 7.01 -20.56
CA ALA A 210 12.30 7.99 -19.74
C ALA A 210 12.40 9.37 -20.42
N ALA A 211 12.62 9.42 -21.74
CA ALA A 211 12.66 10.66 -22.50
C ALA A 211 11.28 11.33 -22.59
N GLU A 212 10.22 10.56 -22.86
CA GLU A 212 8.83 11.07 -22.92
C GLU A 212 8.38 11.61 -21.54
N ILE A 213 8.67 10.90 -20.45
CA ILE A 213 8.42 11.38 -19.08
C ILE A 213 9.20 12.67 -18.76
N ALA A 214 10.44 12.81 -19.24
CA ALA A 214 11.20 14.06 -19.07
C ALA A 214 10.60 15.22 -19.87
N GLU A 215 10.16 14.97 -21.12
CA GLU A 215 9.49 15.97 -21.97
C GLU A 215 8.14 16.41 -21.40
N GLU A 216 7.30 15.47 -20.95
CA GLU A 216 6.02 15.75 -20.30
C GLU A 216 6.15 16.38 -18.90
N SER A 217 7.34 16.37 -18.29
CA SER A 217 7.57 17.00 -16.99
C SER A 217 7.71 18.53 -17.05
N ASP A 218 7.71 19.12 -18.26
CA ASP A 218 7.93 20.55 -18.52
C ASP A 218 9.21 21.13 -17.86
N GLY A 219 10.18 20.27 -17.52
CA GLY A 219 11.46 20.64 -16.89
C GLY A 219 11.56 20.34 -15.39
N LEU A 220 10.51 19.79 -14.76
CA LEU A 220 10.54 19.34 -13.36
C LEU A 220 11.49 18.14 -13.14
N LEU A 221 11.78 17.35 -14.19
CA LEU A 221 12.70 16.22 -14.15
C LEU A 221 13.97 16.53 -14.97
N GLY A 222 15.12 16.04 -14.51
CA GLY A 222 16.38 16.14 -15.27
C GLY A 222 16.39 15.24 -16.51
N GLU A 223 17.30 15.49 -17.45
CA GLU A 223 17.53 14.57 -18.59
C GLU A 223 17.86 13.15 -18.07
N PRO A 224 17.27 12.09 -18.66
CA PRO A 224 17.43 10.73 -18.16
C PRO A 224 18.87 10.23 -18.35
N VAL A 225 19.53 9.85 -17.24
CA VAL A 225 20.94 9.41 -17.26
C VAL A 225 21.13 7.90 -17.48
N GLU A 226 20.06 7.12 -17.34
CA GLU A 226 19.97 5.68 -17.59
C GLU A 226 18.52 5.31 -17.96
N ASN A 227 18.30 4.10 -18.51
CA ASN A 227 16.96 3.63 -18.88
C ASN A 227 16.07 3.44 -17.63
N LEU A 228 14.78 3.74 -17.74
CA LEU A 228 13.82 3.48 -16.68
C LEU A 228 13.58 1.97 -16.50
N MET A 229 13.46 1.55 -15.25
CA MET A 229 13.08 0.20 -14.86
C MET A 229 12.04 0.27 -13.74
N LEU A 230 11.04 -0.59 -13.85
CA LEU A 230 9.97 -0.74 -12.88
C LEU A 230 9.69 -2.23 -12.71
N GLU A 231 9.81 -2.74 -11.49
CA GLU A 231 9.39 -4.08 -11.11
C GLU A 231 8.37 -3.99 -9.97
N ILE A 232 7.20 -4.59 -10.16
CA ILE A 232 6.21 -4.82 -9.12
C ILE A 232 6.21 -6.32 -8.85
N GLY A 233 6.48 -6.75 -7.64
CA GLY A 233 6.45 -8.15 -7.22
C GLY A 233 5.43 -8.36 -6.12
N TYR A 234 4.68 -9.45 -6.13
CA TYR A 234 3.60 -9.66 -5.17
C TYR A 234 3.30 -11.14 -4.89
N GLY A 235 2.59 -11.38 -3.79
CA GLY A 235 1.92 -12.64 -3.51
C GLY A 235 1.86 -13.02 -2.04
N THR A 236 1.52 -14.27 -1.79
CA THR A 236 1.47 -14.82 -0.43
C THR A 236 2.87 -14.92 0.19
N ILE A 237 2.95 -14.61 1.49
CA ILE A 237 4.10 -14.83 2.36
C ILE A 237 3.66 -15.72 3.53
N PRO A 238 4.58 -16.36 4.29
CA PRO A 238 4.20 -17.36 5.31
C PRO A 238 3.15 -16.89 6.34
N ASN A 239 3.11 -15.59 6.61
CA ASN A 239 2.18 -14.94 7.54
C ASN A 239 1.42 -13.78 6.87
N GLY A 240 0.93 -13.94 5.63
CA GLY A 240 0.07 -12.93 4.98
C GLY A 240 0.35 -12.67 3.50
N PHE A 241 0.33 -11.39 3.10
CA PHE A 241 0.53 -10.95 1.71
C PHE A 241 1.64 -9.88 1.64
N GLY A 242 2.46 -9.94 0.58
CA GLY A 242 3.46 -8.94 0.26
C GLY A 242 3.24 -8.32 -1.12
N LEU A 243 3.45 -7.01 -1.19
CA LEU A 243 3.59 -6.22 -2.41
C LEU A 243 4.91 -5.45 -2.32
N SER A 244 5.70 -5.49 -3.38
CA SER A 244 6.94 -4.72 -3.51
C SER A 244 6.95 -3.97 -4.82
N LEU A 245 7.22 -2.68 -4.77
CA LEU A 245 7.48 -1.80 -5.89
C LEU A 245 8.98 -1.49 -5.89
N LEU A 246 9.64 -1.64 -7.03
CA LEU A 246 11.04 -1.29 -7.23
C LEU A 246 11.17 -0.46 -8.51
N THR A 247 11.79 0.71 -8.43
CA THR A 247 12.12 1.52 -9.61
C THR A 247 13.38 2.33 -9.38
N ASN A 248 14.14 2.57 -10.45
CA ASN A 248 15.28 3.49 -10.45
C ASN A 248 14.91 4.95 -10.76
N PHE A 249 13.62 5.30 -10.82
CA PHE A 249 13.10 6.63 -11.19
C PHE A 249 13.90 7.80 -10.60
N ALA A 250 14.17 7.78 -9.28
CA ALA A 250 14.91 8.85 -8.61
C ALA A 250 16.37 9.01 -9.07
N ARG A 251 17.01 7.92 -9.55
CA ARG A 251 18.36 7.97 -10.16
C ARG A 251 18.29 8.39 -11.62
N VAL A 252 17.33 7.85 -12.39
CA VAL A 252 17.11 8.16 -13.82
C VAL A 252 17.03 9.67 -14.04
N PHE A 253 16.20 10.36 -13.25
CA PHE A 253 15.93 11.80 -13.41
C PHE A 253 16.77 12.72 -12.52
N GLY A 254 17.83 12.19 -11.87
CA GLY A 254 18.73 13.00 -11.02
C GLY A 254 18.06 13.58 -9.75
N ILE A 255 16.91 13.04 -9.33
CA ILE A 255 16.22 13.46 -8.10
C ILE A 255 17.09 13.12 -6.88
N ILE A 256 17.77 11.97 -6.90
CA ILE A 256 18.72 11.58 -5.84
C ILE A 256 20.05 11.20 -6.47
N GLU A 257 21.11 11.91 -6.09
CA GLU A 257 22.49 11.48 -6.33
C GLU A 257 22.83 10.36 -5.33
N PRO A 258 23.22 9.14 -5.75
CA PRO A 258 23.49 8.04 -4.82
C PRO A 258 24.57 8.34 -3.77
N GLU A 259 25.54 9.20 -4.09
CA GLU A 259 26.59 9.64 -3.15
C GLU A 259 26.08 10.61 -2.06
N LYS A 260 24.90 11.22 -2.27
CA LYS A 260 24.23 12.15 -1.34
C LYS A 260 22.95 11.58 -0.73
N ALA A 261 22.58 10.34 -1.06
CA ALA A 261 21.40 9.68 -0.52
C ALA A 261 21.44 9.68 1.01
N PRO A 262 20.38 10.13 1.72
CA PRO A 262 20.37 10.13 3.17
C PRO A 262 20.64 8.75 3.76
N ALA A 263 21.43 8.70 4.82
CA ALA A 263 21.65 7.45 5.56
C ALA A 263 20.30 6.90 6.06
N PRO A 264 20.13 5.56 6.14
CA PRO A 264 18.93 4.96 6.72
C PRO A 264 18.55 5.49 8.09
N ILE A 265 17.29 5.30 8.48
CA ILE A 265 16.79 5.56 9.83
C ILE A 265 17.48 4.59 10.79
N GLY A 266 18.18 5.13 11.78
CA GLY A 266 18.73 4.38 12.90
C GLY A 266 17.85 4.47 14.14
N LYS A 267 18.24 3.76 15.20
CA LYS A 267 17.51 3.78 16.48
C LYS A 267 17.54 5.15 17.16
N ASP A 268 18.60 5.93 16.93
CA ASP A 268 18.80 7.26 17.52
C ASP A 268 17.99 8.35 16.77
N ASP A 269 17.43 8.04 15.59
CA ASP A 269 16.58 8.95 14.81
C ASP A 269 15.09 8.87 15.20
N LEU A 270 14.72 7.88 16.02
CA LEU A 270 13.43 7.78 16.66
C LEU A 270 13.42 8.55 17.98
N VAL A 271 12.64 9.63 18.03
CA VAL A 271 12.25 10.23 19.30
C VAL A 271 11.31 9.26 20.01
N LYS A 272 11.61 8.91 21.26
CA LYS A 272 10.87 7.96 22.07
C LYS A 272 10.39 8.59 23.37
N LEU A 273 9.07 8.70 23.51
CA LEU A 273 8.36 9.34 24.60
C LEU A 273 7.02 8.62 24.85
N GLY A 274 6.43 8.85 26.01
CA GLY A 274 5.00 8.62 26.24
C GLY A 274 4.65 7.24 26.80
N GLY A 275 5.63 6.37 27.04
CA GLY A 275 5.39 5.02 27.56
C GLY A 275 4.39 4.21 26.72
N GLY A 276 3.62 3.34 27.37
CA GLY A 276 2.56 2.55 26.72
C GLY A 276 3.07 1.46 25.75
N HIS A 277 2.21 1.07 24.80
CA HIS A 277 2.50 0.06 23.78
C HIS A 277 2.17 0.66 22.42
N ALA A 278 3.17 0.85 21.57
CA ALA A 278 2.98 1.47 20.26
C ALA A 278 2.18 0.56 19.33
N TRP A 279 1.00 1.01 18.92
CA TRP A 279 0.18 0.37 17.89
C TRP A 279 0.42 0.95 16.51
N LEU A 280 0.99 2.15 16.42
CA LEU A 280 1.52 2.70 15.18
C LEU A 280 2.90 3.31 15.43
N ALA A 281 3.85 3.01 14.55
CA ALA A 281 5.14 3.67 14.47
C ALA A 281 5.45 3.96 13.00
N TRP A 282 5.61 5.24 12.66
CA TRP A 282 6.07 5.69 11.36
C TRP A 282 7.28 6.60 11.53
N ALA A 283 8.27 6.45 10.66
CA ALA A 283 9.39 7.36 10.57
C ALA A 283 9.92 7.44 9.14
N ALA A 284 10.40 8.62 8.74
CA ALA A 284 10.95 8.90 7.42
C ALA A 284 12.20 9.78 7.52
N ARG A 285 13.19 9.54 6.66
CA ARG A 285 14.21 10.55 6.34
C ARG A 285 13.59 11.65 5.48
N GLY A 286 13.95 12.91 5.77
CA GLY A 286 13.68 14.00 4.84
C GLY A 286 14.50 13.86 3.57
N LEU A 287 13.85 14.13 2.43
CA LEU A 287 14.44 14.10 1.08
C LEU A 287 14.55 15.50 0.46
N ILE A 288 14.32 16.55 1.26
CA ILE A 288 14.39 17.93 0.80
C ILE A 288 15.86 18.34 0.72
N ASP A 289 16.22 19.07 -0.33
CA ASP A 289 17.51 19.72 -0.53
C ASP A 289 17.29 21.12 -1.14
N GLN A 290 18.36 21.81 -1.52
CA GLN A 290 18.25 23.17 -2.04
C GLN A 290 17.52 23.27 -3.40
N LYS A 291 17.64 22.28 -4.30
CA LYS A 291 16.97 22.33 -5.62
C LYS A 291 15.46 22.19 -5.49
N HIS A 292 14.94 21.49 -4.47
CA HIS A 292 13.50 21.40 -4.25
C HIS A 292 12.87 22.79 -3.98
N PHE A 293 13.56 23.70 -3.27
CA PHE A 293 13.10 25.09 -3.13
C PHE A 293 13.23 25.90 -4.43
N GLU A 294 14.16 25.55 -5.32
CA GLU A 294 14.27 26.17 -6.65
C GLU A 294 13.13 25.70 -7.57
N MET A 295 12.76 24.42 -7.53
CA MET A 295 11.60 23.86 -8.25
C MET A 295 10.28 24.51 -7.83
N VAL A 296 10.05 24.69 -6.51
CA VAL A 296 8.85 25.40 -6.02
C VAL A 296 8.80 26.85 -6.52
N ARG A 297 9.95 27.54 -6.63
CA ARG A 297 9.98 28.89 -7.22
C ARG A 297 9.63 28.89 -8.70
N GLN A 298 10.15 27.94 -9.47
CA GLN A 298 9.87 27.81 -10.90
C GLN A 298 8.39 27.53 -11.16
N ALA A 299 7.82 26.54 -10.46
CA ALA A 299 6.39 26.20 -10.58
C ALA A 299 5.48 27.40 -10.22
N ALA A 300 5.82 28.17 -9.17
CA ALA A 300 5.09 29.40 -8.85
C ALA A 300 5.23 30.49 -9.92
N GLU A 301 6.41 30.67 -10.53
CA GLU A 301 6.61 31.60 -11.66
C GLU A 301 5.81 31.19 -12.91
N GLU A 302 5.55 29.90 -13.08
CA GLU A 302 4.73 29.31 -14.15
C GLU A 302 3.22 29.35 -13.86
N GLY A 303 2.83 29.74 -12.63
CA GLY A 303 1.44 29.96 -12.22
C GLY A 303 0.81 28.81 -11.43
N ASP A 304 1.61 27.91 -10.85
CA ASP A 304 1.11 26.90 -9.91
C ASP A 304 0.73 27.54 -8.56
N SER A 305 -0.56 27.51 -8.25
CA SER A 305 -1.10 28.14 -7.04
C SER A 305 -0.71 27.44 -5.73
N GLU A 306 -0.37 26.14 -5.77
CA GLU A 306 0.10 25.44 -4.56
C GLU A 306 1.52 25.92 -4.20
N SER A 307 2.38 26.03 -5.21
CA SER A 307 3.73 26.58 -5.10
C SER A 307 3.75 28.05 -4.67
N GLU A 308 2.85 28.89 -5.19
CA GLU A 308 2.68 30.28 -4.71
C GLU A 308 2.42 30.33 -3.20
N ILE A 309 1.52 29.49 -2.69
CA ILE A 309 1.21 29.41 -1.24
C ILE A 309 2.42 28.93 -0.44
N ILE A 310 3.17 27.93 -0.95
CA ILE A 310 4.39 27.46 -0.30
C ILE A 310 5.43 28.59 -0.21
N LEU A 311 5.60 29.41 -1.25
CA LEU A 311 6.51 30.57 -1.21
C LEU A 311 6.07 31.63 -0.19
N GLU A 312 4.76 31.92 -0.10
CA GLU A 312 4.25 32.85 0.93
C GLU A 312 4.55 32.34 2.35
N VAL A 313 4.37 31.04 2.60
CA VAL A 313 4.72 30.40 3.88
C VAL A 313 6.23 30.45 4.13
N LEU A 314 7.08 30.17 3.13
CA LEU A 314 8.54 30.23 3.27
C LEU A 314 9.04 31.64 3.59
N GLU A 315 8.50 32.69 2.95
CA GLU A 315 8.86 34.08 3.27
C GLU A 315 8.36 34.48 4.68
N GLN A 316 7.21 33.97 5.14
CA GLN A 316 6.74 34.18 6.53
C GLN A 316 7.69 33.50 7.54
N LEU A 317 8.00 32.21 7.35
CA LEU A 317 8.92 31.43 8.20
C LEU A 317 10.31 32.09 8.28
N LYS A 318 10.81 32.58 7.15
CA LYS A 318 12.07 33.34 7.05
C LYS A 318 12.08 34.63 7.89
N THR A 319 10.94 35.29 8.10
CA THR A 319 10.85 36.44 9.04
C THR A 319 11.05 36.04 10.50
N MET A 320 10.79 34.76 10.83
CA MET A 320 11.02 34.16 12.14
C MET A 320 12.42 33.54 12.29
N GLY A 321 13.27 33.64 11.26
CA GLY A 321 14.62 33.08 11.22
C GLY A 321 14.73 31.69 10.59
N LEU A 322 13.61 31.07 10.22
CA LEU A 322 13.55 29.76 9.57
C LEU A 322 13.83 29.91 8.07
N THR A 323 15.11 30.05 7.73
CA THR A 323 15.61 30.04 6.35
C THR A 323 15.56 28.64 5.74
N GLU A 324 15.69 28.51 4.42
CA GLU A 324 15.76 27.21 3.73
C GLU A 324 16.89 26.32 4.27
N GLU A 325 18.08 26.87 4.55
CA GLU A 325 19.19 26.15 5.17
C GLU A 325 18.84 25.64 6.59
N ALA A 326 18.08 26.42 7.36
CA ALA A 326 17.56 25.99 8.65
C ALA A 326 16.50 24.88 8.49
N LEU A 327 15.57 25.01 7.53
CA LEU A 327 14.55 23.98 7.26
C LEU A 327 15.17 22.65 6.83
N LEU A 328 16.20 22.66 5.98
CA LEU A 328 16.99 21.47 5.64
C LEU A 328 17.69 20.85 6.85
N SER A 329 18.17 21.70 7.75
CA SER A 329 18.83 21.26 8.99
C SER A 329 17.85 20.72 10.04
N ILE A 330 16.59 21.16 10.01
CA ILE A 330 15.48 20.73 10.88
C ILE A 330 14.86 19.41 10.41
N LEU A 331 14.62 19.27 9.10
CA LEU A 331 13.80 18.21 8.52
C LEU A 331 14.63 16.95 8.15
N LYS A 332 15.59 16.53 8.98
CA LYS A 332 16.43 15.35 8.70
C LYS A 332 15.69 14.03 8.95
N SER A 333 14.86 14.00 9.98
CA SER A 333 14.00 12.88 10.37
C SER A 333 12.64 13.43 10.79
N MET A 334 11.59 12.68 10.52
CA MET A 334 10.25 12.94 11.01
C MET A 334 9.57 11.62 11.35
N GLY A 335 8.65 11.64 12.30
CA GLY A 335 7.94 10.42 12.68
C GLY A 335 6.68 10.68 13.48
N VAL A 336 5.88 9.62 13.62
CA VAL A 336 4.64 9.57 14.38
C VAL A 336 4.61 8.25 15.15
N ILE A 337 4.37 8.31 16.46
CA ILE A 337 4.20 7.14 17.31
C ILE A 337 2.88 7.27 18.07
N LEU A 338 2.00 6.27 17.95
CA LEU A 338 0.69 6.21 18.60
C LEU A 338 0.62 4.96 19.49
N GLY A 339 0.07 5.13 20.70
CA GLY A 339 0.06 4.09 21.75
C GLY A 339 0.78 4.47 23.04
N GLY A 340 1.13 5.76 23.21
CA GLY A 340 1.55 6.31 24.49
C GLY A 340 0.39 6.51 25.47
N GLU A 341 0.64 7.19 26.58
CA GLU A 341 -0.35 7.48 27.62
C GLU A 341 -0.79 8.95 27.59
N ALA A 342 -2.10 9.19 27.59
CA ALA A 342 -2.72 10.51 27.69
C ALA A 342 -3.96 10.46 28.59
N ALA A 343 -4.58 11.62 28.84
CA ALA A 343 -5.87 11.72 29.51
C ALA A 343 -6.79 12.71 28.79
N PHE A 344 -8.09 12.44 28.81
CA PHE A 344 -9.14 13.36 28.39
C PHE A 344 -10.05 13.65 29.59
N SER A 345 -10.06 14.91 30.06
CA SER A 345 -10.80 15.35 31.27
C SER A 345 -10.48 14.47 32.50
N GLY A 346 -9.20 14.10 32.66
CA GLY A 346 -8.69 13.19 33.69
C GLY A 346 -8.99 11.69 33.49
N ILE A 347 -9.65 11.30 32.40
CA ILE A 347 -9.92 9.89 32.06
C ILE A 347 -8.77 9.37 31.17
N PRO A 348 -8.08 8.27 31.53
CA PRO A 348 -6.98 7.74 30.72
C PRO A 348 -7.41 7.33 29.32
N VAL A 349 -6.67 7.79 28.30
CA VAL A 349 -6.86 7.48 26.89
C VAL A 349 -5.52 7.19 26.19
N PRO A 350 -5.50 6.46 25.06
CA PRO A 350 -4.31 6.30 24.24
C PRO A 350 -3.78 7.64 23.74
N GLY A 351 -2.51 7.89 24.03
CA GLY A 351 -1.75 9.03 23.56
C GLY A 351 -0.95 8.73 22.28
N GLY A 352 -0.29 9.77 21.78
CA GLY A 352 0.57 9.70 20.61
C GLY A 352 1.12 11.06 20.23
N TYR A 353 2.21 11.07 19.48
CA TYR A 353 2.95 12.27 19.12
C TYR A 353 3.53 12.18 17.72
N ALA A 354 3.67 13.35 17.10
CA ALA A 354 4.51 13.58 15.95
C ALA A 354 5.79 14.30 16.38
N TYR A 355 6.87 14.11 15.63
CA TYR A 355 8.10 14.86 15.81
C TYR A 355 8.79 15.17 14.48
N VAL A 356 9.60 16.23 14.49
CA VAL A 356 10.66 16.48 13.50
C VAL A 356 11.98 16.59 14.24
N SER A 357 13.06 16.02 13.71
CA SER A 357 14.38 16.05 14.33
C SER A 357 15.52 16.27 13.33
N GLY A 358 16.54 16.98 13.79
CA GLY A 358 17.58 17.57 12.97
C GLY A 358 18.76 18.09 13.79
N GLU A 359 19.43 19.13 13.29
CA GLU A 359 20.51 19.79 14.05
C GLU A 359 19.92 20.59 15.20
N LYS A 360 20.52 20.46 16.39
CA LYS A 360 19.97 20.98 17.64
C LYS A 360 19.74 22.49 17.60
N GLU A 361 20.76 23.22 17.15
CA GLU A 361 20.75 24.67 16.99
C GLU A 361 19.73 25.13 15.94
N ALA A 362 19.44 24.31 14.93
CA ALA A 362 18.43 24.62 13.91
C ALA A 362 17.01 24.35 14.43
N VAL A 363 16.79 23.23 15.14
CA VAL A 363 15.49 22.88 15.72
C VAL A 363 15.07 23.85 16.82
N GLU A 364 16.02 24.42 17.58
CA GLU A 364 15.75 25.50 18.54
C GLU A 364 15.14 26.77 17.88
N LEU A 365 15.32 26.98 16.56
CA LEU A 365 14.67 28.07 15.82
C LEU A 365 13.14 27.87 15.64
N LEU A 366 12.60 26.69 15.94
CA LEU A 366 11.15 26.45 15.97
C LEU A 366 10.48 27.00 17.23
N LEU A 367 11.25 27.38 18.27
CA LEU A 367 10.67 27.85 19.54
C LEU A 367 9.70 29.05 19.37
N PRO A 368 10.02 30.12 18.62
CA PRO A 368 9.07 31.22 18.42
C PRO A 368 7.78 30.79 17.70
N LEU A 369 7.84 29.78 16.84
CA LEU A 369 6.66 29.22 16.16
C LEU A 369 5.78 28.43 17.15
N ILE A 370 6.40 27.64 18.04
CA ILE A 370 5.70 26.95 19.12
C ILE A 370 5.05 27.97 20.07
N GLU A 371 5.74 29.05 20.43
CA GLU A 371 5.20 30.12 21.28
C GLU A 371 4.01 30.85 20.63
N VAL A 372 4.08 31.12 19.31
CA VAL A 372 2.94 31.67 18.55
C VAL A 372 1.76 30.71 18.60
N VAL A 373 1.94 29.43 18.24
CA VAL A 373 0.88 28.40 18.29
C VAL A 373 0.24 28.31 19.68
N VAL A 374 1.06 28.26 20.73
CA VAL A 374 0.58 28.27 22.12
C VAL A 374 -0.26 29.51 22.41
N SER A 375 0.25 30.71 22.09
CA SER A 375 -0.42 31.97 22.42
C SER A 375 -1.69 32.24 21.61
N GLU A 376 -1.76 31.78 20.36
CA GLU A 376 -2.90 31.99 19.46
C GLU A 376 -3.94 30.87 19.54
N SER A 377 -3.62 29.72 20.14
CA SER A 377 -4.55 28.58 20.31
C SER A 377 -5.81 28.91 21.12
N GLY A 378 -5.73 29.91 22.01
CA GLY A 378 -6.78 30.20 23.00
C GLY A 378 -6.91 29.15 24.11
N LEU A 379 -5.97 28.20 24.21
CA LEU A 379 -5.93 27.13 25.22
C LEU A 379 -4.94 27.48 26.34
N GLU A 380 -5.22 27.03 27.57
CA GLU A 380 -4.41 27.33 28.75
C GLU A 380 -3.19 26.41 28.87
N PHE A 381 -2.22 26.57 27.97
CA PHE A 381 -0.92 25.90 28.06
C PHE A 381 -0.06 26.46 29.20
N GLU A 382 0.45 25.59 30.06
CA GLU A 382 1.43 25.91 31.10
C GLU A 382 2.85 25.63 30.60
N SER A 383 3.78 26.59 30.77
CA SER A 383 5.21 26.33 30.55
C SER A 383 5.80 25.54 31.73
N VAL A 384 6.49 24.43 31.44
CA VAL A 384 6.99 23.48 32.44
C VAL A 384 8.50 23.28 32.28
N GLU A 385 9.27 23.53 33.33
CA GLU A 385 10.69 23.16 33.39
C GLU A 385 10.83 21.65 33.66
N LYS A 386 11.34 20.88 32.68
CA LYS A 386 11.63 19.44 32.83
C LYS A 386 13.03 19.10 32.31
N PRO A 387 13.83 18.28 33.01
CA PRO A 387 15.18 17.93 32.56
C PRO A 387 15.21 17.34 31.14
N GLY A 388 16.20 17.76 30.33
CA GLY A 388 16.38 17.33 28.94
C GLY A 388 15.58 18.14 27.91
N TRP A 389 14.50 18.82 28.32
CA TRP A 389 13.71 19.70 27.47
C TRP A 389 14.32 21.11 27.41
N GLN A 390 14.35 21.72 26.23
CA GLN A 390 14.76 23.11 26.02
C GLN A 390 13.58 24.06 26.26
N ALA A 391 12.39 23.63 25.81
CA ALA A 391 11.10 24.23 26.11
C ALA A 391 10.04 23.13 26.14
N LEU A 392 9.06 23.26 27.03
CA LEU A 392 7.91 22.35 27.13
C LEU A 392 6.68 23.14 27.60
N TYR A 393 5.61 23.03 26.84
CA TYR A 393 4.30 23.60 27.12
C TYR A 393 3.31 22.45 27.23
N VAL A 394 2.49 22.47 28.28
CA VAL A 394 1.57 21.38 28.63
C VAL A 394 0.16 21.92 28.76
N LEU A 395 -0.78 21.34 28.03
CA LEU A 395 -2.21 21.47 28.26
C LEU A 395 -2.69 20.27 29.08
N LYS A 396 -3.63 20.49 30.00
CA LYS A 396 -4.23 19.42 30.84
C LYS A 396 -5.74 19.27 30.66
N GLU A 397 -6.40 20.28 30.09
CA GLU A 397 -7.84 20.33 29.92
C GLU A 397 -8.19 20.93 28.55
N PRO A 398 -9.13 20.36 27.79
CA PRO A 398 -9.88 19.13 28.09
C PRO A 398 -9.07 17.85 27.85
N VAL A 399 -7.82 17.95 27.37
CA VAL A 399 -6.95 16.82 27.03
C VAL A 399 -5.51 17.11 27.43
N ASP A 400 -4.79 16.10 27.88
CA ASP A 400 -3.35 16.14 28.09
C ASP A 400 -2.64 16.24 26.74
N ALA A 401 -2.00 17.39 26.48
CA ALA A 401 -1.23 17.64 25.28
C ALA A 401 0.10 18.33 25.58
N VAL A 402 1.13 18.03 24.78
CA VAL A 402 2.48 18.56 24.92
C VAL A 402 2.96 19.16 23.62
N LEU A 403 3.61 20.32 23.72
CA LEU A 403 4.36 20.97 22.65
C LEU A 403 5.73 21.33 23.21
N GLY A 404 6.83 20.97 22.54
CA GLY A 404 8.15 21.27 23.09
C GLY A 404 9.33 20.87 22.21
N ILE A 405 10.52 21.20 22.70
CA ILE A 405 11.79 20.87 22.06
C ILE A 405 12.62 20.06 23.05
N ARG A 406 13.09 18.89 22.60
CA ARG A 406 13.95 17.96 23.34
C ARG A 406 15.06 17.44 22.44
N ASP A 407 16.28 17.83 22.77
CA ASP A 407 17.56 17.34 22.25
C ASP A 407 17.65 17.24 20.72
N GLY A 408 17.29 18.33 20.03
CA GLY A 408 17.29 18.39 18.56
C GLY A 408 16.07 17.76 17.90
N ALA A 409 14.99 17.53 18.66
CA ALA A 409 13.66 17.25 18.13
C ALA A 409 12.62 18.26 18.64
N ALA A 410 11.72 18.70 17.75
CA ALA A 410 10.48 19.36 18.12
C ALA A 410 9.35 18.33 18.13
N VAL A 411 8.54 18.32 19.18
CA VAL A 411 7.53 17.31 19.48
C VAL A 411 6.18 17.97 19.71
N ALA A 412 5.13 17.39 19.13
CA ALA A 412 3.74 17.74 19.38
C ALA A 412 2.91 16.48 19.54
N GLY A 413 2.13 16.37 20.61
CA GLY A 413 1.33 15.16 20.85
C GLY A 413 0.35 15.23 22.00
N LEU A 414 -0.53 14.23 22.07
CA LEU A 414 -1.39 13.95 23.21
C LEU A 414 -0.64 12.99 24.13
N LEU A 415 -0.06 13.50 25.21
CA LEU A 415 0.76 12.74 26.16
C LEU A 415 0.63 13.33 27.57
N THR A 416 0.62 12.49 28.60
CA THR A 416 0.73 12.97 29.99
C THR A 416 2.15 13.48 30.27
N LEU A 417 2.29 14.50 31.14
CA LEU A 417 3.59 15.06 31.55
C LEU A 417 4.51 14.02 32.22
N ASP A 418 3.92 13.05 32.94
CA ASP A 418 4.67 12.01 33.65
C ASP A 418 5.27 11.00 32.64
N SER A 419 4.50 10.58 31.64
CA SER A 419 4.93 9.60 30.61
C SER A 419 6.08 10.06 29.69
N LEU A 420 6.46 11.34 29.71
CA LEU A 420 7.52 11.89 28.86
C LEU A 420 8.94 11.38 29.20
N GLU A 421 9.12 10.66 30.31
CA GLU A 421 10.38 10.00 30.67
C GLU A 421 10.44 8.53 30.21
N ASP A 422 9.31 7.94 29.82
CA ASP A 422 9.18 6.53 29.44
C ASP A 422 9.27 6.32 27.92
N GLU A 423 10.02 5.31 27.48
CA GLU A 423 10.03 4.86 26.09
C GLU A 423 8.78 4.01 25.77
N PRO A 424 8.16 4.15 24.59
CA PRO A 424 7.05 3.30 24.19
C PRO A 424 7.54 1.89 23.85
N GLU A 425 6.80 0.88 24.29
CA GLU A 425 7.08 -0.50 23.92
C GLU A 425 6.75 -0.72 22.43
N LEU A 426 7.79 -0.92 21.60
CA LEU A 426 7.66 -1.29 20.21
C LEU A 426 7.54 -2.82 20.08
N GLY A 427 6.62 -3.29 19.23
CA GLY A 427 6.51 -4.71 18.91
C GLY A 427 7.82 -5.28 18.31
N PRO A 428 8.09 -6.60 18.44
CA PRO A 428 9.32 -7.22 17.92
C PRO A 428 9.56 -6.98 16.43
N ASP A 429 8.46 -6.92 15.68
CA ASP A 429 8.44 -6.64 14.25
C ASP A 429 8.88 -5.19 13.95
N ALA A 430 8.29 -4.18 14.59
CA ALA A 430 8.73 -2.79 14.49
C ALA A 430 10.21 -2.60 14.88
N ALA A 431 10.65 -3.29 15.94
CA ALA A 431 12.05 -3.26 16.38
C ALA A 431 13.01 -3.86 15.32
N LYS A 432 12.58 -4.88 14.58
CA LYS A 432 13.34 -5.48 13.47
C LYS A 432 13.41 -4.56 12.26
N LEU A 433 12.33 -3.85 11.90
CA LEU A 433 12.34 -2.90 10.78
C LEU A 433 13.38 -1.76 10.96
N LEU A 434 13.71 -1.39 12.21
CA LEU A 434 14.77 -0.43 12.53
C LEU A 434 16.20 -0.96 12.34
N GLU A 435 16.38 -2.28 12.21
CA GLU A 435 17.69 -2.90 12.00
C GLU A 435 17.96 -3.23 10.52
N GLU A 436 16.95 -3.11 9.65
CA GLU A 436 17.01 -3.48 8.23
C GLU A 436 17.51 -2.37 7.29
N GLY A 437 17.90 -1.20 7.82
CA GLY A 437 18.48 -0.11 7.02
C GLY A 437 17.47 0.60 6.12
N ASN A 438 16.26 0.84 6.62
CA ASN A 438 15.18 1.50 5.88
C ASN A 438 15.29 3.04 5.92
N SER A 439 15.00 3.70 4.79
CA SER A 439 14.87 5.17 4.66
C SER A 439 13.50 5.71 5.09
N MET A 440 12.48 4.86 5.05
CA MET A 440 11.18 5.05 5.71
C MET A 440 10.73 3.71 6.29
N LEU A 441 10.08 3.73 7.44
CA LEU A 441 9.34 2.60 7.99
C LEU A 441 7.93 3.05 8.43
N PHE A 442 6.98 2.13 8.29
CA PHE A 442 5.64 2.18 8.86
C PHE A 442 5.35 0.82 9.48
N HIS A 443 4.81 0.82 10.68
CA HIS A 443 4.35 -0.37 11.38
C HIS A 443 3.01 -0.07 12.05
N PHE A 444 2.01 -0.90 11.80
CA PHE A 444 0.69 -0.85 12.42
C PHE A 444 0.38 -2.21 13.03
N ASP A 445 0.13 -2.27 14.34
CA ASP A 445 -0.22 -3.49 15.09
C ASP A 445 -1.71 -3.51 15.42
N MET A 446 -2.49 -4.26 14.65
CA MET A 446 -3.93 -4.39 14.85
C MET A 446 -4.25 -5.14 16.16
N GLY A 447 -3.36 -5.99 16.65
CA GLY A 447 -3.53 -6.68 17.93
C GLY A 447 -3.48 -5.71 19.12
N VAL A 448 -2.57 -4.74 19.10
CA VAL A 448 -2.57 -3.66 20.10
C VAL A 448 -3.80 -2.79 19.93
N VAL A 449 -4.19 -2.40 18.70
CA VAL A 449 -5.42 -1.62 18.46
C VAL A 449 -6.67 -2.32 19.01
N ARG A 450 -6.88 -3.61 18.77
CA ARG A 450 -8.06 -4.34 19.28
C ARG A 450 -8.06 -4.46 20.81
N ARG A 451 -6.90 -4.70 21.44
CA ARG A 451 -6.77 -4.68 22.92
C ARG A 451 -6.98 -3.29 23.52
N MET A 452 -6.65 -2.24 22.78
CA MET A 452 -6.87 -0.85 23.15
C MET A 452 -8.36 -0.48 23.04
N LEU A 453 -8.99 -0.79 21.91
CA LEU A 453 -10.41 -0.53 21.69
C LEU A 453 -11.31 -1.35 22.63
N THR A 454 -11.02 -2.62 22.88
CA THR A 454 -11.81 -3.43 23.84
C THR A 454 -11.73 -2.92 25.28
N LYS A 455 -10.63 -2.25 25.67
CA LYS A 455 -10.55 -1.52 26.94
C LYS A 455 -11.35 -0.21 26.89
N LEU A 456 -11.12 0.63 25.88
CA LEU A 456 -11.79 1.93 25.74
C LEU A 456 -13.31 1.80 25.67
N LEU A 457 -13.81 0.77 25.03
CA LEU A 457 -15.22 0.50 24.85
C LEU A 457 -15.84 -0.25 26.04
N ASP A 458 -15.14 -0.51 27.15
CA ASP A 458 -15.76 -1.18 28.30
C ASP A 458 -16.76 -0.24 29.02
N PRO A 459 -18.08 -0.54 29.04
CA PRO A 459 -19.08 0.32 29.65
C PRO A 459 -18.95 0.45 31.17
N ASP A 460 -18.14 -0.40 31.81
CA ASP A 460 -17.80 -0.26 33.23
C ASP A 460 -16.76 0.85 33.51
N LEU A 461 -16.15 1.45 32.47
CA LEU A 461 -15.15 2.52 32.62
C LEU A 461 -15.75 3.94 32.49
N PRO A 462 -15.16 4.95 33.17
CA PRO A 462 -15.65 6.33 33.12
C PRO A 462 -15.77 6.93 31.72
N ILE A 463 -14.96 6.48 30.75
CA ILE A 463 -15.01 6.97 29.37
C ILE A 463 -16.31 6.61 28.66
N ALA A 464 -17.00 5.55 29.08
CA ALA A 464 -18.24 5.11 28.47
C ALA A 464 -19.36 6.15 28.54
N ALA A 465 -19.28 7.08 29.51
CA ALA A 465 -20.20 8.21 29.60
C ALA A 465 -20.16 9.15 28.38
N ILE A 466 -19.08 9.14 27.59
CA ILE A 466 -18.98 9.91 26.34
C ILE A 466 -19.85 9.25 25.25
N PHE A 467 -19.73 7.93 25.09
CA PHE A 467 -20.49 7.14 24.11
C PHE A 467 -22.00 7.01 24.41
N LEU A 468 -22.42 7.45 25.61
CA LEU A 468 -23.81 7.46 26.08
C LEU A 468 -24.46 8.86 26.00
N LEU A 469 -23.79 9.85 25.40
CA LEU A 469 -24.39 11.16 25.14
C LEU A 469 -25.41 11.09 24.00
N GLU A 470 -26.52 11.83 24.12
CA GLU A 470 -27.62 11.84 23.12
C GLU A 470 -27.19 12.28 21.71
N GLU A 471 -26.05 12.96 21.58
CA GLU A 471 -25.48 13.42 20.29
C GLU A 471 -24.53 12.40 19.63
N ASP A 472 -24.24 11.25 20.26
CA ASP A 472 -23.34 10.23 19.73
C ASP A 472 -24.12 9.11 19.00
N ASP A 473 -23.70 8.77 17.79
CA ASP A 473 -24.22 7.65 16.96
C ASP A 473 -23.53 6.31 17.31
N PHE A 474 -22.74 6.27 18.40
CA PHE A 474 -22.02 5.07 18.84
C PHE A 474 -22.95 3.86 19.00
N LEU A 475 -24.07 3.99 19.73
CA LEU A 475 -24.96 2.85 20.01
C LEU A 475 -25.55 2.23 18.74
N ASP A 476 -25.87 3.06 17.73
CA ASP A 476 -26.44 2.60 16.45
C ASP A 476 -25.37 1.90 15.58
N SER A 477 -24.09 2.20 15.80
CA SER A 477 -22.95 1.62 15.07
C SER A 477 -22.21 0.51 15.85
N ALA A 478 -22.45 0.39 17.16
CA ALA A 478 -21.76 -0.55 18.04
C ALA A 478 -21.87 -2.03 17.61
N PRO A 479 -23.02 -2.57 17.17
CA PRO A 479 -23.10 -3.94 16.67
C PRO A 479 -22.15 -4.20 15.49
N ALA A 480 -22.13 -3.28 14.51
CA ALA A 480 -21.26 -3.37 13.34
C ALA A 480 -19.78 -3.21 13.71
N LEU A 481 -19.48 -2.35 14.68
CA LEU A 481 -18.12 -2.17 15.21
C LEU A 481 -17.59 -3.45 15.88
N PHE A 482 -18.38 -4.09 16.74
CA PHE A 482 -17.97 -5.33 17.41
C PHE A 482 -17.81 -6.50 16.43
N GLU A 483 -18.69 -6.63 15.43
CA GLU A 483 -18.50 -7.61 14.35
C GLU A 483 -17.24 -7.32 13.52
N GLY A 484 -16.95 -6.06 13.20
CA GLY A 484 -15.71 -5.64 12.54
C GLY A 484 -14.44 -5.94 13.36
N LEU A 485 -14.48 -5.77 14.67
CA LEU A 485 -13.37 -6.13 15.56
C LEU A 485 -13.14 -7.66 15.58
N LYS A 486 -14.21 -8.47 15.56
CA LYS A 486 -14.10 -9.94 15.43
C LYS A 486 -13.61 -10.36 14.05
N ALA A 487 -14.04 -9.67 12.99
CA ALA A 487 -13.59 -9.91 11.60
C ALA A 487 -12.07 -9.79 11.46
N THR A 488 -11.49 -8.79 12.12
CA THR A 488 -10.07 -8.47 12.03
C THR A 488 -9.17 -9.28 12.96
N ALA A 489 -9.68 -10.21 13.78
CA ALA A 489 -8.87 -10.99 14.72
C ALA A 489 -7.69 -11.78 14.07
N GLY A 490 -7.86 -12.21 12.81
CA GLY A 490 -6.79 -12.83 12.01
C GLY A 490 -5.80 -11.84 11.39
N PHE A 491 -6.19 -10.58 11.22
CA PHE A 491 -5.31 -9.51 10.74
C PHE A 491 -4.40 -9.04 11.87
N LYS A 492 -3.08 -9.10 11.67
CA LYS A 492 -2.09 -8.77 12.69
C LYS A 492 -1.54 -7.36 12.52
N GLY A 493 -1.41 -6.88 11.29
CA GLY A 493 -0.89 -5.54 11.04
C GLY A 493 -0.53 -5.21 9.61
N ILE A 494 0.04 -4.02 9.43
CA ILE A 494 0.65 -3.56 8.17
C ILE A 494 2.09 -3.15 8.46
N GLN A 495 3.00 -3.52 7.56
CA GLN A 495 4.34 -2.97 7.51
C GLN A 495 4.54 -2.27 6.16
N MET A 496 5.16 -1.10 6.16
CA MET A 496 5.72 -0.52 4.93
C MET A 496 7.17 -0.16 5.18
N THR A 497 8.03 -0.39 4.19
CA THR A 497 9.43 0.04 4.24
C THR A 497 9.86 0.62 2.92
N PHE A 498 10.67 1.67 2.95
CA PHE A 498 11.32 2.24 1.76
C PHE A 498 12.83 2.09 1.90
N ARG A 499 13.48 1.51 0.89
CA ARG A 499 14.92 1.18 0.88
C ARG A 499 15.62 1.74 -0.33
N ASP A 500 16.82 2.27 -0.09
CA ASP A 500 17.76 2.80 -1.09
C ASP A 500 17.16 3.83 -2.07
N PHE A 501 16.01 4.40 -1.70
CA PHE A 501 15.15 5.26 -2.52
C PHE A 501 14.67 4.64 -3.85
N GLU A 502 14.82 3.32 -4.01
CA GLU A 502 14.34 2.56 -5.18
C GLU A 502 13.18 1.62 -4.84
N ARG A 503 13.12 1.08 -3.61
CA ARG A 503 12.26 -0.06 -3.28
C ARG A 503 11.31 0.24 -2.13
N LEU A 504 10.01 0.20 -2.41
CA LEU A 504 8.92 0.19 -1.43
C LEU A 504 8.42 -1.24 -1.24
N ASP A 505 8.38 -1.73 0.00
CA ASP A 505 7.73 -2.99 0.37
C ASP A 505 6.52 -2.69 1.28
N LEU A 506 5.37 -3.26 0.97
CA LEU A 506 4.12 -3.25 1.73
C LEU A 506 3.76 -4.69 2.09
N LEU A 507 3.69 -5.00 3.39
CA LEU A 507 3.30 -6.32 3.89
C LEU A 507 2.01 -6.19 4.71
N ALA A 508 0.99 -6.98 4.36
CA ALA A 508 -0.20 -7.18 5.17
C ALA A 508 -0.04 -8.48 5.96
N LEU A 509 0.04 -8.38 7.29
CA LEU A 509 0.31 -9.50 8.17
C LEU A 509 -1.00 -10.19 8.60
N LEU A 510 -1.05 -11.50 8.38
CA LEU A 510 -2.17 -12.37 8.73
C LEU A 510 -1.66 -13.52 9.62
N GLY A 511 -2.54 -14.04 10.47
CA GLY A 511 -2.30 -15.25 11.24
C GLY A 511 -3.62 -15.76 11.82
N ASP A 512 -3.58 -16.86 12.56
CA ASP A 512 -4.79 -17.45 13.13
C ASP A 512 -5.53 -16.44 14.04
N PRO A 513 -6.86 -16.33 13.94
CA PRO A 513 -7.66 -15.55 14.88
C PRO A 513 -7.46 -16.04 16.33
N ASP A 514 -7.30 -15.10 17.27
CA ASP A 514 -7.25 -15.46 18.69
C ASP A 514 -8.69 -15.61 19.22
N GLU A 515 -9.10 -16.86 19.46
CA GLU A 515 -10.43 -17.20 19.99
C GLU A 515 -10.69 -16.59 21.38
N ALA A 516 -9.66 -16.33 22.19
CA ALA A 516 -9.82 -15.63 23.46
C ALA A 516 -10.08 -14.13 23.25
N GLU A 517 -9.45 -13.52 22.24
CA GLU A 517 -9.71 -12.13 21.82
C GLU A 517 -11.13 -11.98 21.26
N ILE A 518 -11.55 -12.90 20.38
CA ILE A 518 -12.92 -12.92 19.82
C ILE A 518 -13.96 -13.03 20.95
N LYS A 519 -13.78 -13.99 21.87
CA LYS A 519 -14.68 -14.18 23.01
C LYS A 519 -14.73 -12.96 23.93
N GLY A 520 -13.61 -12.25 24.12
CA GLY A 520 -13.57 -10.99 24.85
C GLY A 520 -14.40 -9.88 24.18
N ILE A 521 -14.38 -9.80 22.85
CA ILE A 521 -15.22 -8.87 22.07
C ILE A 521 -16.71 -9.25 22.16
N GLU A 522 -17.05 -10.54 22.18
CA GLU A 522 -18.45 -11.00 22.36
C GLU A 522 -19.00 -10.71 23.76
N GLU A 523 -18.18 -10.92 24.80
CA GLU A 523 -18.51 -10.53 26.18
C GLU A 523 -18.71 -9.02 26.30
N LEU A 524 -17.86 -8.23 25.63
CA LEU A 524 -17.95 -6.78 25.60
C LEU A 524 -19.23 -6.28 24.88
N ALA A 525 -19.52 -6.82 23.69
CA ALA A 525 -20.76 -6.52 22.97
C ALA A 525 -22.00 -6.84 23.81
N SER A 526 -21.96 -7.96 24.55
CA SER A 526 -23.03 -8.36 25.47
C SER A 526 -23.25 -7.37 26.64
N LYS A 527 -22.23 -6.60 27.04
CA LYS A 527 -22.40 -5.51 28.03
C LYS A 527 -23.11 -4.28 27.47
N TRP A 528 -22.98 -4.01 26.16
CA TRP A 528 -23.62 -2.87 25.50
C TRP A 528 -25.07 -3.12 25.11
N GLN A 529 -25.46 -4.38 24.88
CA GLN A 529 -26.79 -4.77 24.44
C GLN A 529 -27.95 -4.06 25.19
N PRO A 530 -27.96 -3.90 26.52
CA PRO A 530 -29.06 -3.23 27.22
C PRO A 530 -29.22 -1.75 26.86
N TYR A 531 -28.11 -1.05 26.57
CA TYR A 531 -28.12 0.38 26.20
C TYR A 531 -28.60 0.58 24.75
N ILE A 532 -28.33 -0.40 23.88
CA ILE A 532 -28.81 -0.41 22.50
C ILE A 532 -30.32 -0.63 22.49
N GLU A 533 -30.81 -1.62 23.25
CA GLU A 533 -32.25 -1.90 23.41
C GLU A 533 -33.02 -0.70 23.98
N GLU A 534 -32.49 -0.02 25.01
CA GLU A 534 -33.11 1.18 25.59
C GLU A 534 -33.19 2.35 24.59
N ARG A 535 -32.21 2.48 23.68
CA ARG A 535 -32.22 3.51 22.61
C ARG A 535 -33.16 3.18 21.47
N GLU A 536 -33.26 1.91 21.06
CA GLU A 536 -34.25 1.46 20.07
C GLU A 536 -35.68 1.69 20.58
N GLU A 537 -35.98 1.37 21.85
CA GLU A 537 -37.29 1.64 22.45
C GLU A 537 -37.66 3.14 22.45
N MET A 538 -36.69 4.05 22.61
CA MET A 538 -36.92 5.51 22.56
C MET A 538 -37.19 6.06 21.15
N TYR A 539 -36.81 5.37 20.08
CA TYR A 539 -37.10 5.79 18.70
C TYR A 539 -38.43 5.25 18.15
N ASP A 540 -39.01 4.24 18.81
CA ASP A 540 -40.30 3.62 18.44
C ASP A 540 -41.53 4.24 19.16
N GLU A 541 -41.34 5.18 20.12
CA GLU A 541 -42.39 5.98 20.80
C GLU A 541 -42.69 7.35 20.14
#